data_AF-A0A933YP08-F1
#
_entry.id   AF-A0A933YP08-F1
#
_cell.length_a   1.000
_cell.length_b   1.000
_cell.length_c   1.000
_cell.angle_alpha   90.00
_cell.angle_beta   90.00
_cell.angle_gamma   90.00
#
_symmetry.space_group_name_H-M   'P 1'
#
loop_
_entity.id
_entity.type
_entity.pdbx_description
1 polymer ?
#
loop_
_entity_poly.entity_id
_entity_poly.type
_entity_poly.pdbx_seq_one_letter_code
_entity_poly.pdbx_strand_id
1 'polypeptide(L)'
;MNRIPAVVVILAVVAALLSFAASAMAKEKSNEPLTYRGALVSTIEENLTIGMKHYSPGVRLSAIRTARDLKALYPQESFDSFVIPLMTVLKDKNAPSQSRILAALALHDLRTARGDFAISQTALFTDDSRLANACAWLVVERRKEELAGC
;
A
#
# COMPACT_ATOMS: atom_id res chain seq x y z
N MET A 1 16.82 -10.81 -64.53
CA MET A 1 15.39 -10.53 -64.29
C MET A 1 14.96 -11.35 -63.07
N ASN A 2 15.18 -10.81 -61.86
CA ASN A 2 15.01 -11.55 -60.60
C ASN A 2 13.55 -11.51 -60.15
N ARG A 3 12.88 -12.66 -60.21
CA ARG A 3 11.56 -12.86 -59.57
C ARG A 3 11.80 -13.27 -58.12
N ILE A 4 11.71 -12.32 -57.21
CA ILE A 4 11.66 -12.62 -55.77
C ILE A 4 10.29 -13.28 -55.50
N PRO A 5 10.24 -14.51 -54.96
CA PRO A 5 8.97 -15.17 -54.70
C PRO A 5 8.21 -14.41 -53.61
N ALA A 6 6.89 -14.22 -53.81
CA ALA A 6 6.03 -13.42 -52.94
C ALA A 6 6.11 -13.77 -51.45
N VAL A 7 6.48 -15.02 -51.13
CA VAL A 7 6.70 -15.53 -49.77
C VAL A 7 7.84 -14.79 -49.04
N VAL A 8 8.90 -14.39 -49.75
CA VAL A 8 10.06 -13.68 -49.17
C VAL A 8 9.71 -12.24 -48.82
N VAL A 9 8.82 -11.61 -49.61
CA VAL A 9 8.32 -10.26 -49.32
C VAL A 9 7.41 -10.26 -48.09
N ILE A 10 6.53 -11.26 -47.98
CA ILE A 10 5.62 -11.39 -46.83
C ILE A 10 6.40 -11.65 -45.54
N LEU A 11 7.43 -12.52 -45.58
CA LEU A 11 8.25 -12.81 -44.39
C LEU A 11 9.04 -11.57 -43.92
N ALA A 12 9.54 -10.76 -44.86
CA ALA A 12 10.27 -9.53 -44.55
C ALA A 12 9.37 -8.45 -43.92
N VAL A 13 8.10 -8.36 -44.35
CA VAL A 13 7.13 -7.41 -43.77
C VAL A 13 6.74 -7.82 -42.34
N VAL A 14 6.58 -9.11 -42.06
CA VAL A 14 6.28 -9.61 -40.70
C VAL A 14 7.45 -9.38 -39.75
N ALA A 15 8.69 -9.59 -40.20
CA ALA A 15 9.89 -9.31 -39.39
C ALA A 15 10.07 -7.80 -39.11
N ALA A 16 9.73 -6.94 -40.06
CA ALA A 16 9.75 -5.49 -39.88
C ALA A 16 8.68 -5.01 -38.88
N LEU A 17 7.47 -5.58 -38.92
CA LEU A 17 6.39 -5.25 -37.97
C LEU A 17 6.70 -5.68 -36.53
N LEU A 18 7.39 -6.81 -36.33
CA LEU A 18 7.82 -7.26 -35.00
C LEU A 18 8.94 -6.36 -34.40
N SER A 19 9.74 -5.72 -35.24
CA SER A 19 10.83 -4.84 -34.79
C SER A 19 10.34 -3.47 -34.32
N PHE A 20 9.17 -3.00 -34.76
CA PHE A 20 8.56 -1.77 -34.26
C PHE A 20 7.86 -1.94 -32.89
N ALA A 21 7.42 -3.15 -32.55
CA ALA A 21 6.80 -3.42 -31.25
C ALA A 21 7.82 -3.49 -30.10
N ALA A 22 9.08 -3.84 -30.39
CA ALA A 22 10.14 -3.92 -29.37
C ALA A 22 10.61 -2.52 -28.90
N SER A 23 10.60 -1.53 -29.79
CA SER A 23 11.06 -0.16 -29.49
C SER A 23 10.08 0.66 -28.64
N ALA A 24 8.82 0.24 -28.54
CA ALA A 24 7.80 0.90 -27.71
C ALA A 24 7.85 0.50 -26.22
N MET A 25 8.64 -0.53 -25.86
CA MET A 25 8.85 -0.95 -24.47
C MET A 25 10.28 -0.68 -23.97
N ALA A 26 11.00 0.25 -24.59
CA ALA A 26 12.24 0.79 -24.04
C ALA A 26 11.93 1.81 -22.94
N LYS A 27 11.50 1.29 -21.78
CA LYS A 27 11.81 1.76 -20.43
C LYS A 27 12.31 3.22 -20.36
N GLU A 28 11.38 4.15 -20.34
CA GLU A 28 11.61 5.51 -19.85
C GLU A 28 11.83 5.41 -18.33
N LYS A 29 13.08 5.15 -17.93
CA LYS A 29 13.53 5.28 -16.56
C LYS A 29 13.62 6.79 -16.31
N SER A 30 12.48 7.41 -16.02
CA SER A 30 12.38 8.83 -15.75
C SER A 30 13.33 9.19 -14.62
N ASN A 31 14.36 9.97 -14.94
CA ASN A 31 15.18 10.67 -13.96
C ASN A 31 14.35 11.85 -13.42
N GLU A 32 13.25 11.58 -12.73
CA GLU A 32 12.61 12.63 -11.95
C GLU A 32 13.62 13.07 -10.87
N PRO A 33 13.86 14.38 -10.71
CA PRO A 33 14.73 14.87 -9.66
C PRO A 33 14.18 14.41 -8.30
N LEU A 34 15.02 13.74 -7.49
CA LEU A 34 14.67 13.14 -6.19
C LEU A 34 13.84 14.08 -5.28
N THR A 35 14.04 15.39 -5.41
CA THR A 35 13.30 16.45 -4.71
C THR A 35 11.80 16.47 -5.03
N TYR A 36 11.42 16.23 -6.29
CA TYR A 36 10.01 16.24 -6.73
C TYR A 36 9.26 15.02 -6.17
N ARG A 37 9.90 13.85 -6.20
CA ARG A 37 9.35 12.62 -5.64
C ARG A 37 9.11 12.72 -4.13
N GLY A 38 10.06 13.29 -3.38
CA GLY A 38 9.90 13.51 -1.94
C GLY A 38 8.74 14.44 -1.60
N ALA A 39 8.62 15.58 -2.29
CA ALA A 39 7.52 16.53 -2.09
C ALA A 39 6.15 15.95 -2.47
N LEU A 40 6.10 15.10 -3.51
CA LEU A 40 4.88 14.41 -3.91
C LEU A 40 4.43 13.40 -2.83
N VAL A 41 5.36 12.58 -2.31
CA VAL A 41 5.07 11.62 -1.24
C VAL A 41 4.58 12.34 0.01
N SER A 42 5.24 13.40 0.45
CA SER A 42 4.79 14.16 1.63
C SER A 42 3.38 14.75 1.45
N THR A 43 3.07 15.25 0.24
CA THR A 43 1.74 15.78 -0.08
C THR A 43 0.67 14.68 -0.05
N ILE A 44 0.99 13.50 -0.56
CA ILE A 44 0.10 12.33 -0.48
C ILE A 44 -0.12 11.94 0.98
N GLU A 45 0.95 11.89 1.78
CA GLU A 45 0.85 11.53 3.20
C GLU A 45 -0.02 12.52 3.99
N GLU A 46 0.14 13.81 3.74
CA GLU A 46 -0.66 14.86 4.36
C GLU A 46 -2.15 14.70 4.02
N ASN A 47 -2.47 14.55 2.74
CA ASN A 47 -3.85 14.38 2.27
C ASN A 47 -4.50 13.13 2.85
N LEU A 48 -3.77 12.01 2.91
CA LEU A 48 -4.27 10.77 3.52
C LEU A 48 -4.46 10.93 5.02
N THR A 49 -3.55 11.62 5.70
CA THR A 49 -3.67 11.91 7.13
C THR A 49 -4.91 12.76 7.44
N ILE A 50 -5.21 13.76 6.59
CA ILE A 50 -6.44 14.55 6.67
C ILE A 50 -7.66 13.64 6.43
N GLY A 51 -7.61 12.80 5.40
CA GLY A 51 -8.68 11.85 5.08
C GLY A 51 -9.00 10.87 6.22
N MET A 52 -7.99 10.36 6.92
CA MET A 52 -8.15 9.46 8.07
C MET A 52 -8.86 10.13 9.26
N LYS A 53 -8.78 11.46 9.36
CA LYS A 53 -9.44 12.24 10.44
C LYS A 53 -10.80 12.78 10.01
N HIS A 54 -11.21 12.53 8.78
CA HIS A 54 -12.45 13.09 8.24
C HIS A 54 -13.69 12.47 8.91
N TYR A 55 -14.75 13.27 9.06
CA TYR A 55 -15.99 12.85 9.72
C TYR A 55 -16.76 11.79 8.91
N SER A 56 -16.70 11.86 7.58
CA SER A 56 -17.31 10.88 6.68
C SER A 56 -16.62 9.51 6.81
N PRO A 57 -17.35 8.44 7.21
CA PRO A 57 -16.77 7.10 7.33
C PRO A 57 -16.19 6.57 6.02
N GLY A 58 -16.80 6.90 4.87
CA GLY A 58 -16.32 6.48 3.55
C GLY A 58 -14.97 7.09 3.18
N VAL A 59 -14.81 8.40 3.42
CA VAL A 59 -13.53 9.11 3.20
C VAL A 59 -12.45 8.53 4.11
N ARG A 60 -12.79 8.32 5.38
CA ARG A 60 -11.88 7.74 6.38
C ARG A 60 -11.41 6.34 5.96
N LEU A 61 -12.35 5.45 5.62
CA LEU A 61 -12.04 4.08 5.18
C LEU A 61 -11.18 4.07 3.91
N SER A 62 -11.53 4.92 2.93
CA SER A 62 -10.77 5.05 1.70
C SER A 62 -9.34 5.51 1.98
N ALA A 63 -9.14 6.52 2.83
CA ALA A 63 -7.82 7.01 3.20
C ALA A 63 -6.97 5.95 3.91
N ILE A 64 -7.55 5.20 4.86
CA ILE A 64 -6.84 4.11 5.55
C ILE A 64 -6.46 3.00 4.56
N ARG A 65 -7.38 2.61 3.67
CA ARG A 65 -7.12 1.59 2.66
C ARG A 65 -5.99 2.03 1.72
N THR A 66 -6.04 3.25 1.22
CA THR A 66 -5.01 3.79 0.33
C THR A 66 -3.65 3.85 1.03
N ALA A 67 -3.58 4.24 2.30
CA ALA A 67 -2.33 4.23 3.06
C ALA A 67 -1.74 2.82 3.20
N ARG A 68 -2.60 1.82 3.43
CA ARG A 68 -2.20 0.41 3.46
C ARG A 68 -1.69 -0.07 2.10
N ASP A 69 -2.41 0.25 1.03
CA ASP A 69 -2.04 -0.10 -0.35
C ASP A 69 -0.70 0.56 -0.73
N LEU A 70 -0.45 1.81 -0.30
CA LEU A 70 0.84 2.49 -0.49
C LEU A 70 1.99 1.77 0.22
N LYS A 71 1.80 1.32 1.46
CA LYS A 71 2.84 0.54 2.17
C LYS A 71 3.15 -0.77 1.45
N ALA A 72 2.13 -1.45 0.90
CA ALA A 72 2.32 -2.67 0.13
C ALA A 72 3.07 -2.42 -1.20
N LEU A 73 2.77 -1.32 -1.89
CA LEU A 73 3.42 -0.94 -3.16
C LEU A 73 4.85 -0.43 -2.96
N TYR A 74 5.12 0.25 -1.84
CA TYR A 74 6.39 0.87 -1.52
C TYR A 74 6.91 0.41 -0.15
N PRO A 75 7.31 -0.87 0.01
CA PRO A 75 7.65 -1.44 1.32
C PRO A 75 8.86 -0.77 1.98
N GLN A 76 9.74 -0.14 1.20
CA GLN A 76 10.94 0.54 1.67
C GLN A 76 10.67 1.93 2.28
N GLU A 77 9.53 2.54 1.96
CA GLU A 77 9.13 3.83 2.53
C GLU A 77 8.56 3.61 3.94
N SER A 78 8.89 4.50 4.88
CA SER A 78 8.49 4.30 6.28
C SER A 78 7.01 4.60 6.52
N PHE A 79 6.48 5.66 5.90
CA PHE A 79 5.11 6.15 6.11
C PHE A 79 4.76 6.36 7.60
N ASP A 80 5.74 6.74 8.42
CA ASP A 80 5.60 6.89 9.88
C ASP A 80 4.54 7.92 10.28
N SER A 81 4.27 8.89 9.40
CA SER A 81 3.24 9.92 9.58
C SER A 81 1.83 9.33 9.74
N PHE A 82 1.57 8.13 9.20
CA PHE A 82 0.29 7.44 9.31
C PHE A 82 0.03 6.80 10.67
N VAL A 83 1.08 6.52 11.46
CA VAL A 83 0.95 5.74 12.69
C VAL A 83 0.00 6.41 13.69
N ILE A 84 0.18 7.70 13.97
CA ILE A 84 -0.64 8.42 14.95
C ILE A 84 -2.11 8.58 14.50
N PRO A 85 -2.40 8.99 13.25
CA PRO A 85 -3.76 9.00 12.72
C PRO A 85 -4.44 7.62 12.78
N LEU A 86 -3.75 6.55 12.41
CA LEU A 86 -4.31 5.19 12.45
C LEU A 86 -4.58 4.73 13.89
N MET A 87 -3.66 5.01 14.83
CA MET A 87 -3.88 4.76 16.25
C MET A 87 -5.10 5.53 16.79
N THR A 88 -5.35 6.74 16.27
CA THR A 88 -6.51 7.55 16.65
C THR A 88 -7.80 6.87 16.19
N VAL A 89 -7.85 6.38 14.94
CA VAL A 89 -9.00 5.62 14.43
C VAL A 89 -9.20 4.31 15.20
N LEU A 90 -8.13 3.57 15.49
CA LEU A 90 -8.21 2.32 16.25
C LEU A 90 -8.87 2.50 17.62
N LYS A 91 -8.55 3.61 18.30
CA LYS A 91 -9.02 3.94 19.66
C LYS A 91 -10.37 4.66 19.69
N ASP A 92 -10.87 5.16 18.55
CA ASP A 92 -12.13 5.88 18.47
C ASP A 92 -13.31 4.92 18.71
N LYS A 93 -13.89 4.98 19.92
CA LYS A 93 -15.04 4.14 20.31
C LYS A 93 -16.30 4.45 19.50
N ASN A 94 -16.38 5.63 18.90
CA ASN A 94 -17.51 6.02 18.07
C ASN A 94 -17.33 5.61 16.61
N ALA A 95 -16.11 5.21 16.20
CA ALA A 95 -15.87 4.70 14.87
C ALA A 95 -16.50 3.30 14.69
N PRO A 96 -17.06 2.99 13.51
CA PRO A 96 -17.51 1.64 13.20
C PRO A 96 -16.39 0.62 13.39
N SER A 97 -16.71 -0.57 13.92
CA SER A 97 -15.75 -1.65 14.14
C SER A 97 -14.90 -1.97 12.91
N GLN A 98 -15.50 -1.90 11.71
CA GLN A 98 -14.81 -2.12 10.44
C GLN A 98 -13.68 -1.11 10.20
N SER A 99 -13.90 0.17 10.51
CA SER A 99 -12.87 1.21 10.39
C SER A 99 -11.74 0.98 11.38
N ARG A 100 -12.07 0.57 12.61
CA ARG A 100 -11.09 0.26 13.66
C ARG A 100 -10.25 -0.96 13.30
N ILE A 101 -10.88 -2.02 12.77
CA ILE A 101 -10.19 -3.22 12.29
C ILE A 101 -9.27 -2.90 11.11
N LEU A 102 -9.75 -2.09 10.15
CA LEU A 102 -8.92 -1.68 9.02
C LEU A 102 -7.72 -0.84 9.46
N ALA A 103 -7.88 0.02 10.47
CA ALA A 103 -6.77 0.76 11.07
C ALA A 103 -5.77 -0.18 11.77
N ALA A 104 -6.23 -1.22 12.47
CA ALA A 104 -5.35 -2.23 13.06
C ALA A 104 -4.52 -2.98 11.99
N LEU A 105 -5.16 -3.36 10.87
CA LEU A 105 -4.48 -3.99 9.74
C LEU A 105 -3.42 -3.06 9.13
N ALA A 106 -3.75 -1.78 8.92
CA ALA A 106 -2.79 -0.82 8.40
C ALA A 106 -1.62 -0.60 9.37
N LEU A 107 -1.85 -0.51 10.68
CA LEU A 107 -0.78 -0.41 11.69
C LEU A 107 0.13 -1.65 11.69
N HIS A 108 -0.44 -2.83 11.51
CA HIS A 108 0.33 -4.06 11.40
C HIS A 108 1.23 -4.06 10.16
N ASP A 109 0.74 -3.59 9.01
CA ASP A 109 1.54 -3.56 7.78
C ASP A 109 2.66 -2.50 7.83
N LEU A 110 2.50 -1.44 8.64
CA LEU A 110 3.55 -0.44 8.86
C LEU A 110 4.73 -0.97 9.69
N ARG A 111 4.55 -2.05 10.45
CA ARG A 111 5.60 -2.71 11.26
C ARG A 111 6.35 -1.76 12.20
N THR A 112 5.61 -0.89 12.88
CA THR A 112 6.18 0.03 13.88
C THR A 112 5.90 -0.45 15.30
N ALA A 113 6.88 -0.29 16.21
CA ALA A 113 6.72 -0.67 17.61
C ALA A 113 5.51 -0.01 18.29
N ARG A 114 5.21 1.25 17.93
CA ARG A 114 4.03 1.97 18.43
C ARG A 114 2.72 1.38 17.92
N GLY A 115 2.69 0.98 16.64
CA GLY A 115 1.54 0.32 16.04
C GLY A 115 1.27 -1.05 16.68
N ASP A 116 2.30 -1.89 16.80
CA ASP A 116 2.20 -3.21 17.41
C ASP A 116 1.79 -3.13 18.90
N PHE A 117 2.30 -2.14 19.63
CA PHE A 117 1.85 -1.85 20.99
C PHE A 117 0.35 -1.47 21.03
N ALA A 118 -0.10 -0.57 20.14
CA ALA A 118 -1.49 -0.14 20.10
C ALA A 118 -2.45 -1.30 19.77
N ILE A 119 -2.07 -2.17 18.85
CA ILE A 119 -2.83 -3.39 18.51
C ILE A 119 -2.90 -4.31 19.73
N SER A 120 -1.76 -4.55 20.40
CA SER A 120 -1.69 -5.41 21.58
C SER A 120 -2.57 -4.91 22.73
N GLN A 121 -2.52 -3.61 23.02
CA GLN A 121 -3.39 -3.00 24.03
C GLN A 121 -4.87 -3.11 23.64
N THR A 122 -5.19 -2.90 22.37
CA THR A 122 -6.57 -2.99 21.89
C THR A 122 -7.11 -4.41 22.02
N ALA A 123 -6.30 -5.43 21.73
CA ALA A 123 -6.66 -6.84 21.90
C ALA A 123 -7.07 -7.19 23.35
N LEU A 124 -6.45 -6.55 24.35
CA LEU A 124 -6.65 -6.85 25.76
C LEU A 124 -7.79 -6.04 26.41
N PHE A 125 -7.99 -4.79 25.99
CA PHE A 125 -8.80 -3.83 26.74
C PHE A 125 -10.01 -3.28 25.99
N THR A 126 -10.22 -3.64 24.72
CA THR A 126 -11.42 -3.21 23.99
C THR A 126 -12.65 -3.99 24.45
N ASP A 127 -13.79 -3.31 24.48
CA ASP A 127 -15.13 -3.85 24.74
C ASP A 127 -15.75 -4.48 23.47
N ASP A 128 -15.30 -4.07 22.28
CA ASP A 128 -15.68 -4.65 20.99
C ASP A 128 -15.01 -6.03 20.77
N SER A 129 -15.77 -7.11 20.95
CA SER A 129 -15.28 -8.49 20.80
C SER A 129 -14.74 -8.81 19.41
N ARG A 130 -15.31 -8.22 18.35
CA ARG A 130 -14.85 -8.43 16.97
C ARG A 130 -13.49 -7.77 16.76
N LEU A 131 -13.32 -6.55 17.26
CA LEU A 131 -12.04 -5.85 17.20
C LEU A 131 -10.98 -6.53 18.08
N ALA A 132 -11.35 -6.99 19.28
CA ALA A 132 -10.46 -7.73 20.18
C ALA A 132 -9.87 -8.95 19.47
N ASN A 133 -10.74 -9.78 18.87
CA ASN A 133 -10.35 -10.98 18.14
C ASN A 133 -9.43 -10.66 16.95
N ALA A 134 -9.76 -9.63 16.17
CA ALA A 134 -8.92 -9.20 15.04
C ALA A 134 -7.52 -8.75 15.51
N CYS A 135 -7.45 -7.95 16.57
CA CYS A 135 -6.17 -7.48 17.10
C CYS A 135 -5.36 -8.63 17.72
N ALA A 136 -6.00 -9.54 18.45
CA ALA A 136 -5.35 -10.72 19.02
C ALA A 136 -4.73 -11.60 17.93
N TRP A 137 -5.45 -11.82 16.83
CA TRP A 137 -4.93 -12.54 15.66
C TRP A 137 -3.68 -11.85 15.08
N LEU A 138 -3.70 -10.53 14.91
CA LEU A 138 -2.56 -9.76 14.40
C LEU A 138 -1.33 -9.84 15.32
N VAL A 139 -1.53 -9.86 16.64
CA VAL A 139 -0.42 -10.04 17.61
C VAL A 139 0.21 -11.42 17.46
N VAL A 140 -0.60 -12.47 17.32
CA VAL A 140 -0.10 -13.83 17.09
C VAL A 140 0.64 -13.90 15.76
N GLU A 141 0.09 -13.28 14.71
CA GLU A 141 0.70 -13.29 13.38
C GLU A 141 2.06 -12.60 13.38
N ARG A 142 2.19 -11.41 13.99
CA ARG A 142 3.49 -10.72 14.14
C ARG A 142 4.53 -11.63 14.78
N ARG A 143 4.19 -12.32 15.86
CA ARG A 143 5.12 -13.22 16.56
C ARG A 143 5.56 -14.39 15.67
N LYS A 144 4.67 -14.93 14.84
CA LYS A 144 5.03 -15.98 13.87
C LYS A 144 6.00 -15.46 12.82
N GLU A 145 5.75 -14.26 12.28
CA GLU A 145 6.65 -13.62 11.31
C GLU A 145 8.05 -13.40 11.90
N GLU A 146 8.13 -12.93 13.15
CA GLU A 146 9.40 -12.72 13.87
C GLU A 146 10.17 -14.04 14.10
N LEU A 147 9.46 -15.12 14.42
CA LEU A 147 10.05 -16.45 14.60
C LEU A 147 10.50 -17.07 13.27
N ALA A 148 9.78 -16.83 12.18
CA ALA A 148 10.12 -17.33 10.84
C ALA A 148 11.22 -16.54 10.14
N GLY A 149 11.50 -15.31 10.60
CA GLY A 149 12.58 -14.46 10.11
C GLY A 149 13.93 -14.66 10.82
N CYS A 150 14.00 -15.54 11.82
CA CYS A 150 15.23 -16.03 12.45
C CYS A 150 15.78 -17.26 11.70
#